data_AF-A0A1P8WPT1-F1
#
_entry.id   AF-A0A1P8WPT1-F1
#
_cell.length_a   1.000
_cell.length_b   1.000
_cell.length_c   1.000
_cell.angle_alpha   90.00
_cell.angle_beta   90.00
_cell.angle_gamma   90.00
#
_symmetry.space_group_name_H-M   'P 1'
#
loop_
_entity.id
_entity.type
_entity.pdbx_description
1 polymer ?
#
loop_
_entity_poly.entity_id
_entity_poly.type
_entity_poly.pdbx_seq_one_letter_code
_entity_poly.pdbx_strand_id
1 'polypeptide(L)'
;MADIDPHAAHGSHHGTYHLHNGHYYYTPRTVSISIGVAPRPTQVQFGSFSHVDDLASCLEELTNEFLLDLHYNYSHNHGFMETYAEGYHLLEVAKYIHDAEHANDQAAIRSQLDGMDALFHHLQDDVCGWSRRHHRQVGQLGILSKMDMIESILYHLMNDVGVQQAPESAHGIAPPPGGAGPAPLTTAPPPTR
;
A
#
# COMPACT_ATOMS: atom_id res chain seq x y z
N MET A 1 0.84 -28.22 4.23
CA MET A 1 0.05 -27.30 5.07
C MET A 1 0.13 -25.98 4.33
N ALA A 2 -0.97 -25.51 3.73
CA ALA A 2 -0.97 -24.32 2.89
C ALA A 2 -1.19 -23.10 3.77
N ASP A 3 -0.25 -22.16 3.74
CA ASP A 3 -0.40 -20.85 4.39
C ASP A 3 -1.26 -19.98 3.49
N ILE A 4 -2.42 -19.55 4.00
CA ILE A 4 -3.22 -18.49 3.42
C ILE A 4 -2.89 -17.30 4.31
N ASP A 5 -2.14 -16.32 3.81
CA ASP A 5 -1.88 -15.09 4.54
C ASP A 5 -2.92 -14.03 4.13
N PRO A 6 -3.94 -13.76 4.97
CA PRO A 6 -4.94 -12.77 4.66
C PRO A 6 -4.38 -11.37 4.86
N HIS A 7 -4.24 -10.60 3.78
CA HIS A 7 -3.93 -9.19 3.86
C HIS A 7 -5.21 -8.36 3.59
N ALA A 8 -5.42 -7.35 4.44
CA ALA A 8 -6.57 -6.44 4.52
C ALA A 8 -7.75 -6.89 5.43
N ALA A 9 -7.74 -6.32 6.64
CA ALA A 9 -8.91 -6.18 7.50
C ALA A 9 -8.80 -4.91 8.36
N HIS A 10 -8.67 -3.73 7.74
CA HIS A 10 -8.77 -2.45 8.43
C HIS A 10 -9.51 -1.43 7.56
N GLY A 11 -10.74 -1.06 7.93
CA GLY A 11 -11.55 -0.08 7.19
C GLY A 11 -12.81 -0.63 6.52
N SER A 12 -13.51 0.25 5.78
CA SER A 12 -14.78 0.00 5.07
C SER A 12 -14.60 -0.79 3.76
N HIS A 13 -13.52 -1.57 3.66
CA HIS A 13 -13.10 -2.26 2.45
C HIS A 13 -13.97 -3.47 2.15
N HIS A 14 -14.12 -3.74 0.85
CA HIS A 14 -15.14 -4.64 0.32
C HIS A 14 -14.76 -6.12 0.37
N GLY A 15 -13.51 -6.46 0.73
CA GLY A 15 -13.04 -7.84 0.85
C GLY A 15 -11.64 -8.00 1.45
N THR A 16 -11.04 -9.16 1.24
CA THR A 16 -9.70 -9.54 1.70
C THR A 16 -8.90 -10.10 0.52
N TYR A 17 -7.65 -9.67 0.39
CA TYR A 17 -6.74 -10.08 -0.66
C TYR A 17 -5.73 -11.10 -0.14
N HIS A 18 -5.38 -12.07 -0.97
CA HIS A 18 -4.41 -13.11 -0.60
C HIS A 18 -3.67 -13.65 -1.81
N LEU A 19 -2.40 -13.97 -1.60
CA LEU A 19 -1.54 -14.68 -2.55
C LEU A 19 -1.56 -16.18 -2.21
N HIS A 20 -1.87 -17.02 -3.19
CA HIS A 20 -1.86 -18.48 -3.00
C HIS A 20 -1.30 -19.17 -4.24
N ASN A 21 -0.26 -19.98 -4.08
CA ASN A 21 0.44 -20.68 -5.17
C ASN A 21 0.83 -19.75 -6.34
N GLY A 22 1.29 -18.52 -6.05
CA GLY A 22 1.68 -17.54 -7.07
C GLY A 22 0.51 -16.89 -7.82
N HIS A 23 -0.72 -17.09 -7.35
CA HIS A 23 -1.91 -16.47 -7.91
C HIS A 23 -2.55 -15.52 -6.89
N TYR A 24 -3.00 -14.36 -7.38
CA TYR A 24 -3.68 -13.34 -6.60
C TYR A 24 -5.16 -13.65 -6.51
N TYR A 25 -5.73 -13.54 -5.32
CA TYR A 25 -7.14 -13.80 -5.06
C TYR A 25 -7.78 -12.68 -4.24
N TYR A 26 -9.08 -12.53 -4.42
CA TYR A 26 -9.96 -11.65 -3.67
C TYR A 26 -11.10 -12.46 -3.06
N THR A 27 -11.41 -12.21 -1.79
CA THR A 27 -12.57 -12.77 -1.10
C THR A 27 -13.50 -11.63 -0.68
N PRO A 28 -14.71 -11.52 -1.23
CA PRO A 28 -15.63 -10.45 -0.88
C PRO A 28 -16.13 -10.59 0.56
N ARG A 29 -16.27 -9.45 1.25
CA ARG A 29 -16.79 -9.34 2.61
C ARG A 29 -18.31 -9.39 2.58
N THR A 30 -18.87 -10.57 2.42
CA THR A 30 -20.33 -10.73 2.54
C THR A 30 -20.74 -10.66 4.01
N VAL A 31 -21.45 -9.61 4.41
CA VAL A 31 -22.22 -9.62 5.66
C VAL A 31 -23.29 -10.70 5.46
N SER A 32 -23.21 -11.80 6.23
CA SER A 32 -24.15 -12.92 6.14
C SER A 32 -25.55 -12.50 6.59
N ILE A 33 -26.29 -11.83 5.72
CA ILE A 33 -27.71 -11.58 5.87
C ILE A 33 -28.40 -12.64 5.02
N SER A 34 -28.70 -13.78 5.66
CA SER A 34 -29.48 -14.90 5.10
C SER A 34 -28.71 -15.83 4.15
N ILE A 35 -28.66 -17.12 4.54
CA ILE A 35 -28.16 -18.28 3.77
C ILE A 35 -26.62 -18.41 3.84
N GLY A 36 -26.16 -19.36 4.67
CA GLY A 36 -24.75 -19.60 5.02
C GLY A 36 -23.87 -20.17 3.92
N VAL A 37 -23.73 -19.46 2.79
CA VAL A 37 -22.70 -19.72 1.80
C VAL A 37 -21.47 -18.91 2.20
N ALA A 38 -20.38 -19.60 2.57
CA ALA A 38 -19.11 -18.94 2.80
C ALA A 38 -18.64 -18.26 1.49
N PRO A 39 -18.17 -17.00 1.54
CA PRO A 39 -17.64 -16.32 0.37
C PRO A 39 -16.49 -17.15 -0.22
N ARG A 40 -16.52 -17.34 -1.54
CA ARG A 40 -15.50 -18.10 -2.25
C ARG A 40 -14.44 -17.15 -2.79
N PRO A 41 -13.14 -17.43 -2.56
CA PRO A 41 -12.06 -16.72 -3.22
C PRO A 41 -12.20 -16.75 -4.74
N THR A 42 -12.03 -15.60 -5.37
CA THR A 42 -11.96 -15.44 -6.82
C THR A 42 -10.57 -14.99 -7.23
N GLN A 43 -9.98 -15.66 -8.22
CA GLN A 43 -8.68 -15.27 -8.73
C GLN A 43 -8.79 -13.92 -9.45
N VAL A 44 -7.90 -12.99 -9.10
CA VAL A 44 -7.77 -11.69 -9.77
C VAL A 44 -6.93 -11.90 -11.03
N GLN A 45 -7.50 -11.54 -12.19
CA GLN A 45 -6.80 -11.70 -13.46
C GLN A 45 -5.76 -10.59 -13.63
N PHE A 46 -4.66 -10.91 -14.28
CA PHE A 46 -3.65 -9.91 -14.59
C PHE A 46 -4.23 -8.85 -15.55
N GLY A 47 -4.24 -7.59 -15.16
CA GLY A 47 -4.78 -6.49 -15.96
C GLY A 47 -6.31 -6.41 -16.02
N SER A 48 -7.05 -6.94 -15.03
CA SER A 48 -8.51 -6.86 -15.00
C SER A 48 -9.10 -5.49 -14.66
N PHE A 49 -8.38 -4.61 -13.95
CA PHE A 49 -8.89 -3.34 -13.41
C PHE A 49 -10.19 -3.52 -12.59
N SER A 50 -10.32 -4.64 -11.90
CA SER A 50 -11.57 -5.04 -11.23
C SER A 50 -11.66 -4.59 -9.78
N HIS A 51 -10.52 -4.23 -9.19
CA HIS A 51 -10.38 -3.95 -7.76
C HIS A 51 -9.52 -2.71 -7.48
N VAL A 52 -9.19 -1.91 -8.50
CA VAL A 52 -8.29 -0.75 -8.39
C VAL A 52 -8.75 0.23 -7.31
N ASP A 53 -10.03 0.58 -7.27
CA ASP A 53 -10.60 1.53 -6.30
C ASP A 53 -10.40 1.07 -4.84
N ASP A 54 -10.73 -0.19 -4.54
CA ASP A 54 -10.60 -0.79 -3.21
C ASP A 54 -9.12 -0.95 -2.81
N LEU A 55 -8.26 -1.38 -3.75
CA LEU A 55 -6.83 -1.54 -3.51
C LEU A 55 -6.09 -0.20 -3.34
N ALA A 56 -6.42 0.80 -4.14
CA ALA A 56 -5.85 2.14 -4.02
C ALA A 56 -6.27 2.81 -2.70
N SER A 57 -7.55 2.65 -2.32
CA SER A 57 -8.04 3.12 -1.01
C SER A 57 -7.33 2.44 0.15
N CYS A 58 -7.17 1.11 0.11
CA CYS A 58 -6.39 0.37 1.12
C CYS A 58 -4.93 0.86 1.20
N LEU A 59 -4.30 1.07 0.04
CA LEU A 59 -2.92 1.54 -0.06
C LEU A 59 -2.76 2.94 0.54
N GLU A 60 -3.68 3.85 0.21
CA GLU A 60 -3.70 5.22 0.75
C GLU A 60 -3.81 5.22 2.28
N GLU A 61 -4.79 4.49 2.82
CA GLU A 61 -5.03 4.42 4.27
C GLU A 61 -3.81 3.89 5.02
N LEU A 62 -3.28 2.74 4.60
CA LEU A 62 -2.14 2.12 5.28
C LEU A 62 -0.86 2.93 5.13
N THR A 63 -0.60 3.52 3.97
CA THR A 63 0.57 4.38 3.77
C THR A 63 0.47 5.64 4.64
N ASN A 64 -0.72 6.22 4.76
CA ASN A 64 -0.95 7.35 5.66
C ASN A 64 -0.72 6.96 7.13
N GLU A 65 -1.23 5.81 7.58
CA GLU A 65 -0.96 5.32 8.94
C GLU A 65 0.54 5.06 9.18
N PHE A 66 1.23 4.46 8.21
CA PHE A 66 2.67 4.23 8.26
C PHE A 66 3.44 5.54 8.42
N LEU A 67 3.15 6.55 7.59
CA LEU A 67 3.78 7.86 7.67
C LEU A 67 3.47 8.57 8.99
N LEU A 68 2.25 8.50 9.49
CA LEU A 68 1.92 9.04 10.81
C LEU A 68 2.75 8.36 11.91
N ASP A 69 2.92 7.04 11.84
CA ASP A 69 3.79 6.31 12.76
C ASP A 69 5.24 6.81 12.67
N LEU A 70 5.78 6.94 11.46
CA LEU A 70 7.12 7.46 11.24
C LEU A 70 7.29 8.85 11.87
N HIS A 71 6.37 9.76 11.57
CA HIS A 71 6.38 11.13 12.07
C HIS A 71 6.39 11.20 13.59
N TYR A 72 5.49 10.47 14.25
CA TYR A 72 5.36 10.54 15.70
C TYR A 72 6.45 9.76 16.44
N ASN A 73 6.86 8.60 15.92
CA ASN A 73 7.60 7.61 16.72
C ASN A 73 9.03 7.31 16.23
N TYR A 74 9.40 7.75 15.03
CA TYR A 74 10.66 7.36 14.38
C TYR A 74 11.48 8.53 13.83
N SER A 75 11.03 9.77 14.01
CA SER A 75 11.73 10.97 13.52
C SER A 75 13.15 11.19 14.05
N HIS A 76 13.56 10.43 15.07
CA HIS A 76 14.94 10.44 15.60
C HIS A 76 15.92 9.51 14.88
N ASN A 77 15.45 8.62 14.00
CA ASN A 77 16.32 7.68 13.29
C ASN A 77 17.08 8.39 12.15
N HIS A 78 18.31 7.94 11.87
CA HIS A 78 19.08 8.43 10.74
C HIS A 78 18.37 8.08 9.42
N GLY A 79 18.41 8.98 8.44
CA GLY A 79 17.71 8.79 7.16
C GLY A 79 16.23 9.19 7.20
N PHE A 80 15.65 9.48 8.38
CA PHE A 80 14.21 9.74 8.52
C PHE A 80 13.62 10.68 7.47
N MET A 81 14.26 11.81 7.20
CA MET A 81 13.71 12.80 6.27
C MET A 81 13.59 12.29 4.83
N GLU A 82 14.58 11.49 4.39
CA GLU A 82 14.62 10.91 3.05
C GLU A 82 13.57 9.81 2.91
N THR A 83 13.60 8.82 3.80
CA THR A 83 12.61 7.74 3.88
C THR A 83 11.17 8.27 4.05
N TYR A 84 11.00 9.34 4.83
CA TYR A 84 9.68 9.97 5.02
C TYR A 84 9.19 10.64 3.73
N ALA A 85 10.06 11.33 3.00
CA ALA A 85 9.71 11.95 1.72
C ALA A 85 9.37 10.91 0.65
N GLU A 86 10.12 9.81 0.60
CA GLU A 86 9.85 8.67 -0.28
C GLU A 86 8.53 7.97 0.07
N GLY A 87 8.26 7.73 1.35
CA GLY A 87 6.98 7.18 1.79
C GLY A 87 5.82 8.13 1.49
N TYR A 88 6.05 9.44 1.57
CA TYR A 88 5.06 10.44 1.17
C TYR A 88 4.76 10.39 -0.33
N HIS A 89 5.78 10.13 -1.15
CA HIS A 89 5.59 9.95 -2.59
C HIS A 89 4.70 8.73 -2.89
N LEU A 90 4.88 7.61 -2.17
CA LEU A 90 3.98 6.45 -2.28
C LEU A 90 2.53 6.82 -1.91
N LEU A 91 2.32 7.63 -0.87
CA LEU A 91 0.97 8.12 -0.51
C LEU A 91 0.35 9.00 -1.61
N GLU A 92 1.14 9.87 -2.24
CA GLU A 92 0.69 10.69 -3.36
C GLU A 92 0.32 9.84 -4.57
N VAL A 93 1.08 8.79 -4.86
CA VAL A 93 0.75 7.85 -5.94
C VAL A 93 -0.53 7.08 -5.64
N ALA A 94 -0.73 6.60 -4.41
CA ALA A 94 -1.96 5.91 -4.03
C ALA A 94 -3.21 6.79 -4.26
N LYS A 95 -3.14 8.06 -3.83
CA LYS A 95 -4.20 9.06 -4.08
C LYS A 95 -4.43 9.30 -5.56
N TYR A 96 -3.34 9.46 -6.32
CA TYR A 96 -3.42 9.69 -7.76
C TYR A 96 -4.09 8.52 -8.48
N ILE A 97 -3.76 7.27 -8.13
CA ILE A 97 -4.36 6.07 -8.72
C ILE A 97 -5.86 6.03 -8.44
N HIS A 98 -6.26 6.36 -7.21
CA HIS A 98 -7.67 6.44 -6.82
C HIS A 98 -8.42 7.49 -7.68
N ASP A 99 -7.88 8.69 -7.83
CA ASP A 99 -8.47 9.74 -8.69
C ASP A 99 -8.50 9.34 -10.18
N ALA A 100 -7.43 8.69 -10.67
CA ALA A 100 -7.30 8.24 -12.05
C ALA A 100 -8.29 7.11 -12.38
N GLU A 101 -8.61 6.25 -11.41
CA GLU A 101 -9.62 5.20 -11.55
C GLU A 101 -11.02 5.80 -11.74
N HIS A 102 -11.39 6.81 -10.93
CA HIS A 102 -12.63 7.56 -11.13
C HIS A 102 -12.70 8.24 -12.52
N ALA A 103 -11.55 8.64 -13.06
CA ALA A 103 -11.42 9.19 -14.40
C ALA A 103 -11.33 8.14 -15.53
N ASN A 104 -11.29 6.84 -15.20
CA ASN A 104 -11.04 5.72 -16.12
C ASN A 104 -9.70 5.84 -16.90
N ASP A 105 -8.69 6.48 -16.33
CA ASP A 105 -7.37 6.66 -16.97
C ASP A 105 -6.41 5.51 -16.63
N GLN A 106 -6.67 4.36 -17.26
CA GLN A 106 -5.87 3.14 -17.06
C GLN A 106 -4.40 3.29 -17.44
N ALA A 107 -4.09 4.17 -18.40
CA ALA A 107 -2.71 4.38 -18.84
C ALA A 107 -1.92 5.16 -17.78
N ALA A 108 -2.53 6.18 -17.19
CA ALA A 108 -1.94 6.93 -16.09
C ALA A 108 -1.70 6.05 -14.87
N ILE A 109 -2.65 5.17 -14.51
CA ILE A 109 -2.51 4.23 -13.40
C ILE A 109 -1.28 3.33 -13.60
N ARG A 110 -1.13 2.71 -14.78
CA ARG A 110 0.03 1.86 -15.08
C ARG A 110 1.34 2.63 -15.01
N SER A 111 1.36 3.85 -15.53
CA SER A 111 2.56 4.68 -15.54
C SER A 111 3.05 5.06 -14.14
N GLN A 112 2.15 5.22 -13.17
CA GLN A 112 2.52 5.56 -11.79
C GLN A 112 2.97 4.35 -10.98
N LEU A 113 2.50 3.15 -11.34
CA LEU A 113 2.89 1.91 -10.68
C LEU A 113 4.20 1.32 -11.21
N ASP A 114 4.68 1.81 -12.36
CA ASP A 114 5.97 1.39 -12.92
C ASP A 114 7.13 1.85 -12.01
N GLY A 115 7.91 0.88 -11.51
CA GLY A 115 9.03 1.12 -10.59
C GLY A 115 8.63 1.47 -9.14
N MET A 116 7.34 1.41 -8.79
CA MET A 116 6.87 1.69 -7.43
C MET A 116 7.32 0.63 -6.41
N ASP A 117 7.47 -0.61 -6.87
CA ASP A 117 7.98 -1.71 -6.06
C ASP A 117 9.45 -1.51 -5.66
N ALA A 118 10.30 -1.01 -6.55
CA ALA A 118 11.68 -0.68 -6.23
C ALA A 118 11.78 0.43 -5.18
N LEU A 119 10.93 1.47 -5.28
CA LEU A 119 10.82 2.50 -4.25
C LEU A 119 10.37 1.87 -2.92
N PHE A 120 9.40 0.96 -2.97
CA PHE A 120 8.86 0.35 -1.77
C PHE A 120 9.87 -0.57 -1.06
N HIS A 121 10.67 -1.34 -1.82
CA HIS A 121 11.77 -2.13 -1.27
C HIS A 121 12.84 -1.26 -0.61
N HIS A 122 13.17 -0.13 -1.22
CA HIS A 122 14.08 0.85 -0.59
C HIS A 122 13.56 1.33 0.76
N LEU A 123 12.27 1.68 0.83
CA LEU A 123 11.62 2.07 2.09
C LEU A 123 11.64 0.96 3.15
N GLN A 124 11.41 -0.29 2.75
CA GLN A 124 11.48 -1.45 3.66
C GLN A 124 12.89 -1.64 4.24
N ASP A 125 13.92 -1.55 3.38
CA ASP A 125 15.32 -1.68 3.79
C ASP A 125 15.72 -0.58 4.78
N ASP A 126 15.31 0.67 4.52
CA ASP A 126 15.58 1.81 5.38
C ASP A 126 15.04 1.61 6.80
N VAL A 127 13.77 1.16 6.92
CA VAL A 127 13.11 1.08 8.23
C VAL A 127 13.42 -0.19 9.01
N CYS A 128 13.97 -1.23 8.37
CA CYS A 128 14.24 -2.54 8.97
C CYS A 128 15.14 -2.43 10.23
N GLY A 129 16.08 -1.48 10.24
CA GLY A 129 16.98 -1.24 11.37
C GLY A 129 16.51 -0.20 12.39
N TRP A 130 15.34 0.41 12.21
CA TRP A 130 14.94 1.57 13.01
C TRP A 130 14.47 1.22 14.41
N SER A 131 14.78 2.12 15.33
CA SER A 131 14.34 2.02 16.72
C SER A 131 13.08 2.86 16.94
N ARG A 132 12.09 2.31 17.65
CA ARG A 132 10.88 3.04 18.02
C ARG A 132 11.10 3.84 19.31
N ARG A 133 10.76 5.13 19.29
CA ARG A 133 10.50 5.94 20.50
C ARG A 133 9.01 6.21 20.56
N HIS A 134 8.31 5.51 21.45
CA HIS A 134 6.86 5.58 21.49
C HIS A 134 6.37 6.93 22.03
N HIS A 135 5.73 7.72 21.17
CA HIS A 135 5.02 8.94 21.52
C HIS A 135 3.52 8.82 21.28
N ARG A 136 3.10 8.10 20.24
CA ARG A 136 1.69 7.93 19.88
C ARG A 136 1.45 6.57 19.23
N GLN A 137 0.38 5.88 19.60
CA GLN A 137 -0.06 4.72 18.84
C GLN A 137 -0.85 5.18 17.60
N VAL A 138 -0.47 4.72 16.42
CA VAL A 138 -1.17 4.92 15.14
C VAL A 138 -1.58 3.56 14.60
N GLY A 139 -2.88 3.34 14.36
CA GLY A 139 -3.40 2.03 13.99
C GLY A 139 -3.14 0.95 15.06
N GLN A 140 -3.34 -0.31 14.70
CA GLN A 140 -3.13 -1.46 15.61
C GLN A 140 -1.78 -2.17 15.41
N LEU A 141 -1.10 -1.88 14.30
CA LEU A 141 0.08 -2.61 13.85
C LEU A 141 1.38 -1.82 14.07
N GLY A 142 2.51 -2.52 14.14
CA GLY A 142 3.84 -1.89 14.07
C GLY A 142 4.24 -1.58 12.62
N ILE A 143 5.30 -0.78 12.42
CA ILE A 143 5.69 -0.32 11.08
C ILE A 143 6.08 -1.46 10.15
N LEU A 144 6.72 -2.53 10.64
CA LEU A 144 7.11 -3.68 9.81
C LEU A 144 5.88 -4.44 9.32
N SER A 145 4.92 -4.72 10.20
CA SER A 145 3.66 -5.36 9.79
C SER A 145 2.84 -4.47 8.85
N LYS A 146 2.91 -3.13 8.99
CA LYS A 146 2.30 -2.22 8.02
C LYS A 146 3.00 -2.31 6.67
N MET A 147 4.33 -2.41 6.63
CA MET A 147 5.07 -2.61 5.38
C MET A 147 4.67 -3.91 4.69
N ASP A 148 4.61 -5.04 5.41
CA ASP A 148 4.19 -6.32 4.82
C ASP A 148 2.79 -6.23 4.17
N MET A 149 1.88 -5.50 4.82
CA MET A 149 0.53 -5.27 4.27
C MET A 149 0.54 -4.33 3.07
N ILE A 150 1.33 -3.25 3.11
CA ILE A 150 1.47 -2.32 1.99
C ILE A 150 2.06 -3.04 0.78
N GLU A 151 3.08 -3.88 0.97
CA GLU A 151 3.69 -4.68 -0.10
C GLU A 151 2.65 -5.57 -0.77
N SER A 152 1.89 -6.31 0.05
CA SER A 152 0.85 -7.20 -0.45
C SER A 152 -0.19 -6.45 -1.28
N ILE A 153 -0.68 -5.31 -0.78
CA ILE A 153 -1.66 -4.48 -1.49
C ILE A 153 -1.06 -3.91 -2.78
N LEU A 154 0.18 -3.43 -2.75
CA LEU A 154 0.88 -2.92 -3.92
C LEU A 154 0.99 -4.00 -5.00
N TYR A 155 1.36 -5.23 -4.63
CA TYR A 155 1.44 -6.34 -5.58
C TYR A 155 0.08 -6.78 -6.12
N HIS A 156 -0.95 -6.82 -5.28
CA HIS A 156 -2.32 -7.05 -5.74
C HIS A 156 -2.79 -5.99 -6.74
N LEU A 157 -2.46 -4.72 -6.46
CA LEU A 157 -2.76 -3.59 -7.34
C LEU A 157 -2.01 -3.69 -8.67
N MET A 158 -0.70 -3.93 -8.63
CA MET A 158 0.14 -4.15 -9.82
C MET A 158 -0.39 -5.30 -10.68
N ASN A 159 -0.79 -6.42 -10.06
CA ASN A 159 -1.42 -7.53 -10.78
C ASN A 159 -2.75 -7.10 -11.42
N ASP A 160 -3.65 -6.45 -10.67
CA ASP A 160 -4.96 -6.05 -11.21
C ASP A 160 -4.84 -5.03 -12.36
N VAL A 161 -3.82 -4.16 -12.37
CA VAL A 161 -3.59 -3.19 -13.46
C VAL A 161 -2.73 -3.73 -14.61
N GLY A 162 -2.08 -4.88 -14.40
CA GLY A 162 -1.22 -5.54 -15.38
C GLY A 162 0.20 -4.96 -15.46
N VAL A 163 0.75 -4.51 -14.34
CA VAL A 163 2.15 -4.07 -14.18
C VAL A 163 2.98 -5.21 -13.60
N GLN A 164 4.16 -5.45 -14.18
CA GLN A 164 5.07 -6.47 -13.68
C GLN A 164 5.85 -5.93 -12.48
N GLN A 165 6.05 -6.79 -11.50
CA GLN A 165 7.04 -6.55 -10.45
C GLN A 165 8.43 -6.57 -11.08
N ALA A 166 9.27 -5.65 -10.65
CA ALA A 166 10.69 -5.70 -10.87
C ALA A 166 11.24 -7.01 -10.27
N PRO A 167 12.26 -7.60 -10.92
CA PRO A 167 12.95 -8.75 -10.35
C PRO A 167 13.55 -8.36 -8.99
N GLU A 168 13.57 -9.29 -8.02
CA GLU A 168 14.09 -9.10 -6.63
C GLU A 168 15.52 -8.50 -6.53
N SER A 169 16.23 -8.34 -7.64
CA SER A 169 17.56 -7.72 -7.75
C SER A 169 17.54 -6.24 -8.11
N ALA A 170 16.38 -5.61 -8.27
CA ALA A 170 16.24 -4.21 -8.64
C ALA A 170 16.30 -3.29 -7.41
N HIS A 171 17.49 -3.12 -6.84
CA HIS A 171 17.77 -1.99 -5.94
C HIS A 171 17.82 -0.71 -6.79
N GLY A 172 16.64 -0.19 -7.15
CA GLY A 172 16.46 0.98 -7.99
C GLY A 172 16.59 2.27 -7.20
N ILE A 173 17.13 3.30 -7.84
CA ILE A 173 17.15 4.67 -7.32
C ILE A 173 15.72 5.22 -7.35
N ALA A 174 15.25 5.76 -6.21
CA ALA A 174 13.92 6.33 -6.06
C ALA A 174 13.59 7.40 -7.14
N PRO A 175 12.37 7.40 -7.71
CA PRO A 175 11.92 8.49 -8.58
C PRO A 175 11.79 9.82 -7.82
N PRO A 176 11.96 10.97 -8.50
CA PRO A 176 11.99 12.28 -7.84
C PRO A 176 10.62 12.68 -7.25
N PRO A 177 10.58 13.36 -6.10
CA PRO A 177 9.34 13.71 -5.40
C PRO A 177 8.48 14.73 -6.17
N GLY A 178 7.18 14.45 -6.30
CA GLY A 178 6.22 15.27 -7.03
C GLY A 178 5.22 16.03 -6.15
N GLY A 179 5.53 17.30 -5.83
CA GLY A 179 4.55 18.40 -5.68
C GLY A 179 3.40 18.31 -4.65
N ALA A 180 3.61 18.96 -3.49
CA ALA A 180 2.68 19.06 -2.36
C ALA A 180 1.31 19.74 -2.63
N GLY A 181 0.24 19.11 -2.13
CA GLY A 181 -1.06 19.73 -1.84
C GLY A 181 -1.34 19.78 -0.32
N PRO A 182 -2.20 20.68 0.19
CA PRO A 182 -2.45 20.82 1.63
C PRO A 182 -3.49 19.80 2.11
N ALA A 183 -3.28 19.18 3.29
CA ALA A 183 -4.24 18.26 3.89
C ALA A 183 -4.47 18.51 5.40
N PRO A 184 -5.65 18.15 5.95
CA PRO A 184 -6.04 18.39 7.34
C PRO A 184 -5.39 17.39 8.32
N LEU A 185 -5.57 17.64 9.63
CA LEU A 185 -4.91 17.00 10.78
C LEU A 185 -5.05 15.46 10.95
N THR A 186 -5.66 14.74 10.00
CA THR A 186 -5.69 13.25 9.93
C THR A 186 -4.71 12.69 8.88
N THR A 187 -4.17 13.56 8.02
CA THR A 187 -3.19 13.18 7.00
C THR A 187 -1.78 13.40 7.54
N ALA A 188 -0.86 12.52 7.18
CA ALA A 188 0.56 12.72 7.45
C ALA A 188 1.01 14.10 6.97
N PRO A 189 1.77 14.88 7.77
CA PRO A 189 2.26 16.18 7.33
C PRO A 189 3.20 16.01 6.13
N PRO A 190 3.25 16.95 5.18
CA PRO A 190 4.24 16.89 4.11
C PRO A 190 5.67 17.02 4.67
N PRO A 191 6.69 16.45 4.01
CA PRO A 191 8.08 16.59 4.42
C PRO A 191 8.49 18.08 4.46
N THR A 192 9.19 18.49 5.52
CA THR A 192 9.77 19.84 5.61
C THR A 192 11.08 19.89 4.83
N ARG A 193 11.22 20.88 3.93
CA ARG A 193 12.48 21.18 3.22
C ARG A 193 13.61 21.60 4.17
#